data_AF-A0A927URP0-F1
#
_entry.id   AF-A0A927URP0-F1
#
_cell.length_a   1.000
_cell.length_b   1.000
_cell.length_c   1.000
_cell.angle_alpha   90.00
_cell.angle_beta   90.00
_cell.angle_gamma   90.00
#
_symmetry.space_group_name_H-M   'P 1'
#
loop_
_entity.id
_entity.type
_entity.pdbx_description
1 polymer ?
#
loop_
_entity_poly.entity_id
_entity_poly.type
_entity_poly.pdbx_seq_one_letter_code
_entity_poly.pdbx_strand_id
1 'polypeptide(L)'
;MFYIRLADINIRIDNKYEYVRNMCKEYITDSDDISMQVSVSDGDIEKEQKDSYKSQGIEYPLPYCESICIYREISRQLIHYDAFLMHGACIEMGGRVYAFCAKSGTGKSTHLMYWKQVYGDKAHIINGDKPIIRLVDNTFMVYGTPWCGKEGWNINTCAPLNAICFLKRGENHIERIVAKEAIPQLMHQVILPKNQTEIIKYLDLIDRLLTEIPSYEMYCSMNKEAAIVAYEGMNVE
;
A
#
# COMPACT_ATOMS: atom_id res chain seq x y z
N MET A 1 -2.74 22.45 9.65
CA MET A 1 -3.71 22.23 8.56
C MET A 1 -3.06 22.41 7.21
N PHE A 2 -3.31 21.50 6.28
CA PHE A 2 -2.97 21.59 4.87
C PHE A 2 -3.84 20.63 4.05
N TYR A 3 -3.73 20.69 2.73
CA TYR A 3 -4.49 19.85 1.80
C TYR A 3 -3.55 18.99 0.99
N ILE A 4 -3.95 17.74 0.74
CA ILE A 4 -3.25 16.83 -0.16
C ILE A 4 -4.21 16.27 -1.20
N ARG A 5 -3.68 15.89 -2.35
CA ARG A 5 -4.36 15.01 -3.29
C ARG A 5 -3.73 13.64 -3.20
N LEU A 6 -4.50 12.65 -2.74
CA LEU A 6 -4.05 11.28 -2.56
C LEU A 6 -5.06 10.32 -3.15
N ALA A 7 -4.62 9.44 -4.06
CA ALA A 7 -5.50 8.52 -4.78
C ALA A 7 -6.69 9.20 -5.47
N ASP A 8 -6.46 10.38 -6.07
CA ASP A 8 -7.49 11.25 -6.65
C ASP A 8 -8.60 11.71 -5.69
N ILE A 9 -8.28 11.76 -4.40
CA ILE A 9 -9.15 12.28 -3.35
C ILE A 9 -8.45 13.51 -2.75
N ASN A 10 -9.19 14.60 -2.66
CA ASN A 10 -8.70 15.81 -2.00
C ASN A 10 -8.97 15.68 -0.49
N ILE A 11 -7.91 15.67 0.29
CA ILE A 11 -7.93 15.39 1.73
C ILE A 11 -7.42 16.60 2.50
N ARG A 12 -8.26 17.14 3.39
CA ARG A 12 -7.85 18.11 4.41
C ARG A 12 -7.27 17.38 5.60
N ILE A 13 -6.03 17.71 5.96
CA ILE A 13 -5.34 17.18 7.13
C ILE A 13 -5.16 18.29 8.17
N ASP A 14 -5.84 18.13 9.31
CA ASP A 14 -5.67 18.98 10.49
C ASP A 14 -4.62 18.36 11.43
N ASN A 15 -3.34 18.51 11.06
CA ASN A 15 -2.19 18.05 11.82
C ASN A 15 -1.78 19.02 12.94
N LYS A 16 -1.18 18.48 14.01
CA LYS A 16 -0.58 19.16 15.16
C LYS A 16 0.92 19.39 14.97
N TYR A 17 1.64 18.42 14.39
CA TYR A 17 3.09 18.51 14.20
C TYR A 17 3.44 18.68 12.71
N GLU A 18 4.47 19.48 12.40
CA GLU A 18 4.93 19.72 11.02
C GLU A 18 5.40 18.45 10.30
N TYR A 19 5.77 17.40 11.04
CA TYR A 19 6.25 16.12 10.51
C TYR A 19 5.36 15.57 9.40
N VAL A 20 4.04 15.56 9.59
CA VAL A 20 3.08 15.02 8.61
C VAL A 20 3.05 15.88 7.34
N ARG A 21 3.12 17.20 7.48
CA ARG A 21 3.18 18.12 6.33
C ARG A 21 4.44 17.90 5.51
N ASN A 22 5.59 17.75 6.17
CA ASN A 22 6.88 17.50 5.52
C ASN A 22 6.89 16.14 4.81
N MET A 23 6.32 15.11 5.44
CA MET A 23 6.18 13.78 4.85
C MET A 23 5.29 13.80 3.61
N CYS A 24 4.22 14.60 3.61
CA CYS A 24 3.27 14.70 2.51
C CYS A 24 3.63 15.76 1.44
N LYS A 25 4.83 16.37 1.47
CA LYS A 25 5.18 17.54 0.64
C LYS A 25 4.90 17.39 -0.86
N GLU A 26 5.16 16.21 -1.45
CA GLU A 26 4.97 15.91 -2.88
C GLU A 26 3.50 15.64 -3.25
N TYR A 27 2.62 15.60 -2.25
CA TYR A 27 1.18 15.36 -2.38
C TYR A 27 0.35 16.60 -2.04
N ILE A 28 0.98 17.69 -1.59
CA ILE A 28 0.29 18.93 -1.24
C ILE A 28 -0.40 19.52 -2.48
N THR A 29 -1.62 20.00 -2.30
CA THR A 29 -2.42 20.64 -3.35
C THR A 29 -3.06 21.91 -2.80
N ASP A 30 -3.37 22.86 -3.69
CA ASP A 30 -4.10 24.10 -3.35
C ASP A 30 -5.61 23.99 -3.62
N SER A 31 -6.12 22.77 -3.85
CA SER A 31 -7.53 22.53 -4.18
C SER A 31 -8.42 22.79 -2.96
N ASP A 32 -9.51 23.52 -3.16
CA ASP A 32 -10.51 23.86 -2.15
C ASP A 32 -11.73 22.91 -2.15
N ASP A 33 -11.88 22.09 -3.19
CA ASP A 33 -12.86 20.99 -3.23
C ASP A 33 -12.41 19.82 -2.34
N ILE A 34 -12.91 19.76 -1.10
CA ILE A 34 -12.52 18.75 -0.09
C ILE A 34 -13.50 17.60 -0.07
N SER A 35 -13.00 16.40 -0.36
CA SER A 35 -13.78 15.16 -0.27
C SER A 35 -13.67 14.51 1.11
N MET A 36 -12.49 14.60 1.73
CA MET A 36 -12.18 13.93 3.01
C MET A 36 -11.54 14.90 3.99
N GLN A 37 -11.91 14.81 5.27
CA GLN A 37 -11.24 15.55 6.34
C GLN A 37 -10.75 14.60 7.43
N VAL A 38 -9.53 14.86 7.91
CA VAL A 38 -8.81 13.98 8.82
C VAL A 38 -8.18 14.81 9.92
N SER A 39 -8.45 14.43 11.17
CA SER A 39 -7.88 15.04 12.37
C SER A 39 -7.71 13.97 13.44
N VAL A 40 -6.72 14.12 14.31
CA VAL A 40 -6.45 13.17 15.41
C VAL A 40 -6.28 13.91 16.73
N SER A 41 -6.77 13.33 17.83
CA SER A 41 -6.67 13.95 19.16
C SER A 41 -5.30 13.67 19.80
N ASP A 42 -4.91 14.47 20.80
CA ASP A 42 -3.69 14.18 21.59
C ASP A 42 -3.79 12.81 22.28
N GLY A 43 -4.99 12.46 22.75
CA GLY A 43 -5.25 11.16 23.36
C GLY A 43 -5.01 9.99 22.40
N ASP A 44 -5.35 10.12 21.11
CA ASP A 44 -5.08 9.10 20.10
C ASP A 44 -3.57 8.94 19.86
N ILE A 45 -2.83 10.05 19.81
CA ILE A 45 -1.38 10.08 19.58
C ILE A 45 -0.64 9.44 20.76
N GLU A 46 -0.97 9.84 21.99
CA GLU A 46 -0.38 9.26 23.20
C GLU A 46 -0.70 7.78 23.35
N LYS A 47 -1.93 7.38 22.99
CA LYS A 47 -2.33 5.98 23.00
C LYS A 47 -1.48 5.19 21.99
N GLU A 48 -1.29 5.70 20.78
CA GLU A 48 -0.45 5.03 19.77
C GLU A 48 0.99 4.84 20.24
N GLN A 49 1.56 5.85 20.91
CA GLN A 49 2.90 5.75 21.48
C GLN A 49 2.96 4.66 22.57
N LYS A 50 2.00 4.66 23.50
CA LYS A 50 1.90 3.66 24.59
C LYS A 50 1.72 2.24 24.03
N ASP A 51 0.86 2.07 23.03
CA ASP A 51 0.58 0.77 22.42
C ASP A 51 1.78 0.26 21.59
N SER A 52 2.51 1.16 20.92
CA SER A 52 3.77 0.83 20.24
C SER A 52 4.86 0.38 21.22
N TYR A 53 5.00 1.06 22.36
CA TYR A 53 5.96 0.68 23.39
C TYR A 53 5.62 -0.69 23.99
N LYS A 54 4.35 -0.95 24.30
CA LYS A 54 3.91 -2.26 24.84
C LYS A 54 4.12 -3.41 23.87
N SER A 55 3.88 -3.19 22.58
CA SER A 55 3.92 -4.24 21.57
C SER A 55 5.31 -4.50 20.99
N GLN A 56 6.15 -3.46 20.88
CA GLN A 56 7.45 -3.52 20.20
C GLN A 56 8.63 -3.15 21.10
N GLY A 57 8.39 -2.62 22.31
CA GLY A 57 9.44 -2.06 23.17
C GLY A 57 10.02 -0.74 22.64
N ILE A 58 9.37 -0.11 21.66
CA ILE A 58 9.85 1.10 20.99
C ILE A 58 8.94 2.27 21.35
N GLU A 59 9.52 3.30 21.93
CA GLU A 59 8.85 4.58 22.16
C GLU A 59 9.06 5.50 20.95
N TYR A 60 8.07 5.54 20.06
CA TYR A 60 8.14 6.43 18.90
C TYR A 60 7.89 7.90 19.29
N PRO A 61 8.49 8.87 18.58
CA PRO A 61 8.16 10.29 18.78
C PRO A 61 6.68 10.58 18.48
N LEU A 62 6.06 11.47 19.27
CA LEU A 62 4.66 11.87 19.08
C LEU A 62 4.32 12.35 17.65
N PRO A 63 5.18 13.11 16.93
CA PRO A 63 4.93 13.46 15.53
C PRO A 63 4.81 12.25 14.59
N TYR A 64 5.57 11.18 14.85
CA TYR A 64 5.48 9.94 14.09
C TYR A 64 4.20 9.18 14.44
N CYS A 65 3.84 9.11 15.72
CA CYS A 65 2.56 8.54 16.16
C CYS A 65 1.36 9.26 15.53
N GLU A 66 1.40 10.60 15.43
CA GLU A 66 0.39 11.38 14.69
C GLU A 66 0.27 10.90 13.24
N SER A 67 1.39 10.71 12.55
CA SER A 67 1.39 10.25 11.16
C SER A 67 0.72 8.88 10.99
N ILE A 68 0.88 7.96 11.96
CA ILE A 68 0.22 6.65 11.96
C ILE A 68 -1.28 6.81 12.18
N CYS A 69 -1.69 7.66 13.13
CA CYS A 69 -3.10 7.90 13.41
C CYS A 69 -3.82 8.53 12.20
N ILE A 70 -3.23 9.53 11.56
CA ILE A 70 -3.78 10.17 10.34
C ILE A 70 -3.90 9.15 9.21
N TYR A 71 -2.86 8.34 8.99
CA TYR A 71 -2.89 7.24 8.01
C TYR A 71 -4.04 6.27 8.24
N ARG A 72 -4.25 5.84 9.50
CA ARG A 72 -5.34 4.91 9.83
C ARG A 72 -6.71 5.54 9.63
N GLU A 73 -6.83 6.84 9.87
CA GLU A 73 -8.08 7.55 9.67
C GLU A 73 -8.41 7.71 8.19
N ILE A 74 -7.42 8.06 7.34
CA ILE A 74 -7.57 8.02 5.88
C ILE A 74 -8.02 6.62 5.44
N SER A 75 -7.29 5.57 5.87
CA SER A 75 -7.58 4.19 5.48
C SER A 75 -9.00 3.72 5.80
N ARG A 76 -9.61 4.23 6.87
CA ARG A 76 -11.00 3.88 7.24
C ARG A 76 -12.02 4.48 6.28
N GLN A 77 -11.75 5.68 5.78
CA GLN A 77 -12.68 6.42 4.93
C GLN A 77 -12.51 6.08 3.43
N LEU A 78 -11.39 5.46 3.02
CA LEU A 78 -11.12 5.08 1.62
C LEU A 78 -12.21 4.21 0.99
N ILE A 79 -12.90 3.37 1.78
CA ILE A 79 -13.94 2.49 1.24
C ILE A 79 -15.14 3.24 0.66
N HIS A 80 -15.35 4.50 1.06
CA HIS A 80 -16.38 5.36 0.45
C HIS A 80 -16.01 5.86 -0.96
N TYR A 81 -14.79 5.58 -1.41
CA TYR A 81 -14.22 5.99 -2.69
C TYR A 81 -13.79 4.79 -3.55
N ASP A 82 -14.33 3.60 -3.26
CA ASP A 82 -13.94 2.32 -3.86
C ASP A 82 -12.42 2.08 -3.78
N ALA A 83 -11.82 2.54 -2.68
CA ALA A 83 -10.40 2.45 -2.42
C ALA A 83 -10.14 1.68 -1.13
N PHE A 84 -8.98 1.05 -1.07
CA PHE A 84 -8.47 0.49 0.15
C PHE A 84 -6.95 0.57 0.18
N LEU A 85 -6.44 0.50 1.39
CA LEU A 85 -5.02 0.49 1.62
C LEU A 85 -4.51 -0.93 1.80
N MET A 86 -3.39 -1.24 1.16
CA MET A 86 -2.75 -2.55 1.24
C MET A 86 -1.35 -2.40 1.81
N HIS A 87 -0.96 -3.29 2.72
CA HIS A 87 0.41 -3.45 3.15
C HIS A 87 1.18 -4.30 2.12
N GLY A 88 1.98 -3.63 1.32
CA GLY A 88 2.67 -4.23 0.19
C GLY A 88 3.58 -3.22 -0.49
N ALA A 89 4.40 -3.70 -1.40
CA ALA A 89 5.27 -2.84 -2.18
C ALA A 89 4.89 -2.96 -3.66
N CYS A 90 4.84 -1.85 -4.39
CA CYS A 90 4.35 -1.79 -5.75
C CYS A 90 5.42 -1.23 -6.68
N ILE A 91 5.65 -1.93 -7.79
CA ILE A 91 6.56 -1.50 -8.85
C ILE A 91 5.80 -1.39 -10.16
N GLU A 92 6.02 -0.32 -10.89
CA GLU A 92 5.51 -0.11 -12.22
C GLU A 92 6.57 -0.47 -13.25
N MET A 93 6.17 -1.19 -14.29
CA MET A 93 6.98 -1.44 -15.47
C MET A 93 6.06 -1.61 -16.69
N GLY A 94 6.34 -0.84 -17.75
CA GLY A 94 5.58 -0.94 -19.00
C GLY A 94 4.14 -0.40 -18.91
N GLY A 95 3.90 0.59 -18.04
CA GLY A 95 2.59 1.20 -17.78
C GLY A 95 1.70 0.38 -16.85
N ARG A 96 2.24 -0.63 -16.18
CA ARG A 96 1.50 -1.62 -15.38
C ARG A 96 2.16 -1.84 -14.03
N VAL A 97 1.36 -2.03 -12.99
CA VAL A 97 1.84 -2.20 -11.62
C VAL A 97 1.80 -3.65 -11.19
N TYR A 98 2.86 -4.09 -10.52
CA TYR A 98 2.98 -5.39 -9.87
C TYR A 98 3.05 -5.16 -8.36
N ALA A 99 2.07 -5.70 -7.64
CA ALA A 99 1.95 -5.56 -6.20
C ALA A 99 2.55 -6.78 -5.49
N PHE A 100 3.46 -6.54 -4.55
CA PHE A 100 4.12 -7.57 -3.76
C PHE A 100 3.67 -7.51 -2.31
N CYS A 101 3.05 -8.60 -1.86
CA CYS A 101 2.63 -8.82 -0.49
C CYS A 101 3.54 -9.86 0.16
N ALA A 102 3.89 -9.66 1.43
CA ALA A 102 4.68 -10.65 2.15
C ALA A 102 4.48 -10.51 3.65
N LYS A 103 4.61 -11.62 4.39
CA LYS A 103 4.77 -11.56 5.84
C LYS A 103 5.92 -10.59 6.20
N SER A 104 5.77 -9.89 7.32
CA SER A 104 6.82 -8.96 7.78
C SER A 104 8.16 -9.69 7.91
N GLY A 105 9.24 -9.07 7.41
CA GLY A 105 10.58 -9.65 7.40
C GLY A 105 10.90 -10.60 6.24
N THR A 106 9.98 -10.86 5.31
CA THR A 106 10.24 -11.76 4.16
C THR A 106 11.16 -11.14 3.09
N GLY A 107 11.25 -9.80 3.02
CA GLY A 107 12.21 -9.10 2.14
C GLY A 107 11.61 -8.37 0.93
N LYS A 108 10.40 -7.80 1.04
CA LYS A 108 9.75 -7.00 -0.02
C LYS A 108 10.70 -5.95 -0.61
N SER A 109 11.33 -5.16 0.26
CA SER A 109 12.28 -4.12 -0.16
C SER A 109 13.44 -4.73 -0.95
N THR A 110 14.01 -5.85 -0.50
CA THR A 110 15.07 -6.56 -1.22
C THR A 110 14.60 -7.03 -2.60
N HIS A 111 13.39 -7.57 -2.70
CA HIS A 111 12.84 -8.03 -3.98
C HIS A 111 12.68 -6.88 -4.99
N LEU A 112 12.16 -5.73 -4.55
CA LEU A 112 12.08 -4.53 -5.40
C LEU A 112 13.47 -4.08 -5.87
N MET A 113 14.53 -4.29 -5.08
CA MET A 113 15.89 -3.87 -5.47
C MET A 113 16.42 -4.74 -6.59
N TYR A 114 16.08 -6.03 -6.59
CA TYR A 114 16.41 -6.90 -7.70
C TYR A 114 15.74 -6.44 -8.99
N TRP A 115 14.49 -5.97 -8.94
CA TRP A 115 13.86 -5.37 -10.13
C TRP A 115 14.62 -4.14 -10.62
N LYS A 116 15.03 -3.24 -9.72
CA LYS A 116 15.85 -2.08 -10.10
C LYS A 116 17.21 -2.47 -10.66
N GLN A 117 17.85 -3.52 -10.14
CA GLN A 117 19.13 -4.02 -10.65
C GLN A 117 19.01 -4.69 -12.02
N VAL A 118 17.91 -5.40 -12.27
CA VAL A 118 17.69 -6.14 -13.53
C VAL A 118 17.15 -5.23 -14.63
N TYR A 119 16.17 -4.39 -14.32
CA TYR A 119 15.42 -3.61 -15.31
C TYR A 119 15.79 -2.12 -15.34
N GLY A 120 16.61 -1.65 -14.38
CA GLY A 120 17.13 -0.29 -14.35
C GLY A 120 16.01 0.75 -14.31
N ASP A 121 16.07 1.70 -15.24
CA ASP A 121 15.13 2.81 -15.33
C ASP A 121 13.74 2.43 -15.84
N LYS A 122 13.55 1.19 -16.33
CA LYS A 122 12.23 0.71 -16.75
C LYS A 122 11.30 0.34 -15.60
N ALA A 123 11.87 0.12 -14.41
CA ALA A 123 11.13 -0.29 -13.22
C ALA A 123 11.07 0.87 -12.22
N HIS A 124 9.86 1.32 -11.88
CA HIS A 124 9.62 2.46 -11.00
C HIS A 124 8.90 2.02 -9.74
N ILE A 125 9.48 2.27 -8.57
CA ILE A 125 8.83 1.91 -7.31
C ILE A 125 7.75 2.96 -7.02
N ILE A 126 6.49 2.58 -7.18
CA ILE A 126 5.32 3.42 -6.92
C ILE A 126 5.16 3.65 -5.42
N ASN A 127 5.28 2.58 -4.64
CA ASN A 127 5.24 2.65 -3.18
C ASN A 127 5.96 1.46 -2.52
N GLY A 128 6.71 1.73 -1.46
CA GLY A 128 7.47 0.70 -0.74
C GLY A 128 6.71 -0.06 0.35
N ASP A 129 5.55 0.42 0.83
CA ASP A 129 4.93 -0.16 2.03
C ASP A 129 3.39 -0.09 2.10
N LYS A 130 2.80 1.08 1.86
CA LYS A 130 1.35 1.32 2.01
C LYS A 130 0.74 1.96 0.75
N PRO A 131 0.79 1.31 -0.43
CA PRO A 131 0.05 1.76 -1.61
C PRO A 131 -1.46 1.80 -1.32
N ILE A 132 -2.15 2.68 -2.05
CA ILE A 132 -3.61 2.64 -2.15
C ILE A 132 -3.99 1.96 -3.46
N ILE A 133 -4.93 1.03 -3.39
CA ILE A 133 -5.59 0.45 -4.56
C ILE A 133 -6.99 1.06 -4.62
N ARG A 134 -7.36 1.63 -5.77
CA ARG A 134 -8.68 2.24 -5.99
C ARG A 134 -9.26 1.74 -7.30
N LEU A 135 -10.54 1.43 -7.29
CA LEU A 135 -11.30 1.13 -8.51
C LEU A 135 -11.75 2.47 -9.13
N VAL A 136 -11.25 2.77 -10.32
CA VAL A 136 -11.60 3.98 -11.10
C VAL A 136 -12.03 3.53 -12.48
N ASP A 137 -13.22 3.93 -12.92
CA ASP A 137 -13.77 3.56 -14.24
C ASP A 137 -13.64 2.06 -14.57
N ASN A 138 -14.01 1.20 -13.61
CA ASN A 138 -13.88 -0.27 -13.67
C ASN A 138 -12.44 -0.80 -13.83
N THR A 139 -11.42 0.00 -13.51
CA THR A 139 -10.02 -0.42 -13.52
C THR A 139 -9.41 -0.26 -12.13
N PHE A 140 -8.75 -1.29 -11.62
CA PHE A 140 -7.99 -1.18 -10.38
C PHE A 140 -6.68 -0.43 -10.63
N MET A 141 -6.56 0.75 -10.03
CA MET A 141 -5.40 1.63 -10.11
C MET A 141 -4.63 1.57 -8.80
N VAL A 142 -3.30 1.57 -8.89
CA VAL A 142 -2.41 1.64 -7.72
C VAL A 142 -1.81 3.04 -7.62
N TYR A 143 -1.84 3.61 -6.42
CA TYR A 143 -1.33 4.93 -6.12
C TYR A 143 -0.16 4.88 -5.14
N GLY A 144 0.85 5.70 -5.41
CA GLY A 144 1.86 6.04 -4.43
C GLY A 144 1.26 6.81 -3.25
N THR A 145 1.85 6.62 -2.08
CA THR A 145 1.47 7.34 -0.85
C THR A 145 2.72 7.82 -0.12
N PRO A 146 2.61 8.86 0.73
CA PRO A 146 3.72 9.30 1.56
C PRO A 146 4.10 8.27 2.66
N TRP A 147 3.21 7.31 2.96
CA TRP A 147 3.49 6.21 3.89
C TRP A 147 4.17 5.05 3.17
N CYS A 148 5.49 5.13 3.04
CA CYS A 148 6.26 4.29 2.12
C CYS A 148 7.38 3.47 2.76
N GLY A 149 7.32 3.28 4.08
CA GLY A 149 8.31 2.53 4.84
C GLY A 149 9.60 3.32 5.07
N LYS A 150 10.57 2.67 5.71
CA LYS A 150 11.85 3.29 6.12
C LYS A 150 12.74 3.69 4.95
N GLU A 151 12.55 3.03 3.80
CA GLU A 151 13.33 3.26 2.59
C GLU A 151 12.89 4.55 1.87
N GLY A 152 11.71 5.10 2.19
CA GLY A 152 11.23 6.35 1.61
C GLY A 152 10.77 6.25 0.15
N TRP A 153 10.61 5.03 -0.38
CA TRP A 153 10.31 4.84 -1.80
C TRP A 153 8.85 5.09 -2.12
N ASN A 154 8.57 6.25 -2.71
CA ASN A 154 7.27 6.60 -3.24
C ASN A 154 7.40 7.59 -4.38
N ILE A 155 6.42 7.58 -5.28
CA ILE A 155 6.23 8.59 -6.31
C ILE A 155 4.75 8.94 -6.32
N ASN A 156 4.42 10.23 -6.33
CA ASN A 156 3.02 10.68 -6.47
C ASN A 156 2.55 10.45 -7.92
N THR A 157 2.16 9.22 -8.22
CA THR A 157 1.70 8.77 -9.53
C THR A 157 0.76 7.59 -9.36
N CYS A 158 0.14 7.17 -10.46
CA CYS A 158 -0.69 5.97 -10.51
C CYS A 158 -0.59 5.23 -11.83
N ALA A 159 -0.89 3.93 -11.79
CA ALA A 159 -0.97 3.06 -12.96
C ALA A 159 -1.87 1.85 -12.68
N PRO A 160 -2.43 1.22 -13.72
CA PRO A 160 -3.30 0.05 -13.56
C PRO A 160 -2.56 -1.13 -12.94
N LEU A 161 -3.22 -1.81 -12.00
CA LEU A 161 -2.73 -3.02 -11.38
C LEU A 161 -2.80 -4.19 -12.38
N ASN A 162 -1.68 -4.89 -12.55
CA ASN A 162 -1.60 -6.05 -13.43
C ASN A 162 -1.66 -7.37 -12.67
N ALA A 163 -0.98 -7.47 -11.53
CA ALA A 163 -0.93 -8.70 -10.75
C ALA A 163 -0.61 -8.43 -9.28
N ILE A 164 -1.07 -9.35 -8.41
CA ILE A 164 -0.71 -9.40 -7.00
C ILE A 164 0.14 -10.66 -6.78
N CYS A 165 1.29 -10.51 -6.13
CA CYS A 165 2.23 -11.59 -5.87
C CYS A 165 2.52 -11.70 -4.37
N PHE A 166 2.25 -12.88 -3.80
CA PHE A 166 2.52 -13.22 -2.41
C PHE A 166 3.88 -13.88 -2.28
N LEU A 167 4.84 -13.18 -1.70
CA LEU A 167 6.22 -13.64 -1.56
C LEU A 167 6.40 -14.58 -0.37
N LYS A 168 7.10 -15.69 -0.61
CA LYS A 168 7.58 -16.67 0.36
C LYS A 168 9.07 -16.90 0.16
N ARG A 169 9.76 -17.35 1.21
CA ARG A 169 11.17 -17.75 1.10
C ARG A 169 11.27 -19.17 0.54
N GLY A 170 12.11 -19.37 -0.47
CA GLY A 170 12.36 -20.69 -1.05
C GLY A 170 13.22 -20.60 -2.30
N GLU A 171 13.23 -21.67 -3.09
CA GLU A 171 13.80 -21.64 -4.44
C GLU A 171 12.91 -20.83 -5.38
N ASN A 172 13.50 -20.16 -6.37
CA ASN A 172 12.75 -19.29 -7.29
C ASN A 172 11.69 -20.09 -8.05
N HIS A 173 10.43 -19.87 -7.71
CA HIS A 173 9.29 -20.49 -8.36
C HIS A 173 8.08 -19.57 -8.20
N ILE A 174 7.27 -19.44 -9.24
CA ILE A 174 6.04 -18.66 -9.24
C ILE A 174 4.92 -19.50 -9.83
N GLU A 175 3.76 -19.45 -9.20
CA GLU A 175 2.56 -20.12 -9.67
C GLU A 175 1.34 -19.21 -9.50
N ARG A 176 0.37 -19.37 -10.41
CA ARG A 176 -0.91 -18.67 -10.29
C ARG A 176 -1.75 -19.38 -9.25
N ILE A 177 -2.33 -18.61 -8.33
CA ILE A 177 -3.21 -19.12 -7.28
C ILE A 177 -4.66 -18.71 -7.54
N VAL A 178 -5.61 -19.49 -7.04
CA VAL A 178 -7.03 -19.14 -7.16
C VAL A 178 -7.42 -18.11 -6.11
N ALA A 179 -8.51 -17.36 -6.35
CA ALA A 179 -8.98 -16.32 -5.43
C ALA A 179 -9.14 -16.83 -3.98
N LYS A 180 -9.63 -18.06 -3.80
CA LYS A 180 -9.79 -18.70 -2.47
C LYS A 180 -8.47 -18.81 -1.69
N GLU A 181 -7.34 -18.99 -2.38
CA GLU A 181 -6.00 -19.09 -1.78
C GLU A 181 -5.40 -17.70 -1.54
N ALA A 182 -5.75 -16.72 -2.37
CA ALA A 182 -5.30 -15.33 -2.26
C ALA A 182 -5.99 -14.58 -1.11
N ILE A 183 -7.30 -14.80 -0.90
CA ILE A 183 -8.11 -14.12 0.15
C ILE A 183 -7.42 -14.11 1.52
N PRO A 184 -7.05 -15.26 2.14
CA PRO A 184 -6.46 -15.23 3.48
C PRO A 184 -5.12 -14.50 3.52
N GLN A 185 -4.37 -14.50 2.42
CA GLN A 185 -3.08 -13.82 2.33
C GLN A 185 -3.26 -12.29 2.22
N LEU A 186 -4.19 -11.85 1.39
CA LEU A 186 -4.55 -10.44 1.22
C LEU A 186 -5.21 -9.87 2.47
N MET A 187 -6.08 -10.64 3.13
CA MET A 187 -6.75 -10.21 4.36
C MET A 187 -5.78 -9.87 5.49
N HIS A 188 -4.59 -10.50 5.52
CA HIS A 188 -3.53 -10.14 6.46
C HIS A 188 -2.76 -8.85 6.09
N GLN A 189 -2.95 -8.33 4.88
CA GLN A 189 -2.31 -7.10 4.40
C GLN A 189 -3.21 -5.87 4.47
N VAL A 190 -4.49 -6.04 4.79
CA VAL A 190 -5.47 -4.95 4.75
C VAL A 190 -6.03 -4.63 6.14
N ILE A 191 -6.56 -3.41 6.30
CA ILE A 191 -7.24 -2.99 7.53
C ILE A 191 -8.74 -3.01 7.26
N LEU A 192 -9.45 -3.89 7.96
CA LEU A 192 -10.91 -3.95 7.86
C LEU A 192 -11.56 -2.73 8.54
N PRO A 193 -12.64 -2.18 7.94
CA PRO A 193 -13.49 -1.20 8.60
C PRO A 193 -14.14 -1.77 9.87
N LYS A 194 -14.65 -0.89 10.74
CA LYS A 194 -15.34 -1.29 11.97
C LYS A 194 -16.85 -1.49 11.78
N ASN A 195 -17.44 -0.81 10.80
CA ASN A 195 -18.87 -0.85 10.55
C ASN A 195 -19.24 -2.06 9.69
N GLN A 196 -20.30 -2.79 10.06
CA GLN A 196 -20.77 -3.95 9.30
C GLN A 196 -21.08 -3.65 7.84
N THR A 197 -21.70 -2.50 7.54
CA THR A 197 -22.05 -2.12 6.17
C THR A 197 -20.81 -1.80 5.34
N GLU A 198 -19.81 -1.16 5.96
CA GLU A 198 -18.52 -0.89 5.31
C GLU A 198 -17.74 -2.19 5.07
N ILE A 199 -17.79 -3.14 6.01
CA ILE A 199 -17.16 -4.46 5.85
C ILE A 199 -17.73 -5.18 4.63
N ILE A 200 -19.05 -5.15 4.42
CA ILE A 200 -19.66 -5.79 3.24
C ILE A 200 -19.11 -5.18 1.95
N LYS A 201 -19.17 -3.84 1.82
CA LYS A 201 -18.60 -3.13 0.65
C LYS A 201 -17.13 -3.42 0.45
N TYR A 202 -16.38 -3.52 1.54
CA TYR A 202 -14.95 -3.83 1.51
C TYR A 202 -14.69 -5.23 0.98
N LEU A 203 -15.44 -6.22 1.45
CA LEU A 203 -15.33 -7.59 0.99
C LEU A 203 -15.74 -7.73 -0.47
N ASP A 204 -16.80 -7.04 -0.92
CA ASP A 204 -17.21 -7.01 -2.32
C ASP A 204 -16.11 -6.42 -3.22
N LEU A 205 -15.44 -5.34 -2.77
CA LEU A 205 -14.33 -4.73 -3.50
C LEU A 205 -13.11 -5.67 -3.60
N ILE A 206 -12.80 -6.39 -2.52
CA ILE A 206 -11.70 -7.37 -2.48
C ILE A 206 -12.02 -8.60 -3.34
N ASP A 207 -13.26 -9.08 -3.32
CA ASP A 207 -13.71 -10.19 -4.15
C ASP A 207 -13.62 -9.83 -5.64
N ARG A 208 -14.07 -8.63 -6.00
CA ARG A 208 -13.94 -8.08 -7.35
C ARG A 208 -12.48 -7.96 -7.77
N LEU A 209 -11.61 -7.43 -6.91
CA LEU A 209 -10.18 -7.35 -7.15
C LEU A 209 -9.57 -8.71 -7.47
N LEU A 210 -9.82 -9.72 -6.63
CA LEU A 210 -9.24 -11.05 -6.79
C LEU A 210 -9.85 -11.85 -7.94
N THR A 211 -11.02 -11.44 -8.42
CA THR A 211 -11.66 -12.00 -9.62
C THR A 211 -11.06 -11.40 -10.90
N GLU A 212 -10.81 -10.09 -10.92
CA GLU A 212 -10.33 -9.37 -12.11
C GLU A 212 -8.80 -9.38 -12.23
N ILE A 213 -8.07 -9.36 -11.11
CA ILE A 213 -6.61 -9.26 -11.07
C ILE A 213 -6.00 -10.63 -10.73
N PRO A 214 -5.12 -11.18 -11.61
CA PRO A 214 -4.47 -12.45 -11.33
C PRO A 214 -3.58 -12.36 -10.09
N SER A 215 -3.70 -13.38 -9.24
CA SER A 215 -2.90 -13.53 -8.04
C SER A 215 -1.90 -14.66 -8.21
N TYR A 216 -0.71 -14.47 -7.66
CA TYR A 216 0.40 -15.41 -7.74
C TYR A 216 1.00 -15.64 -6.37
N GLU A 217 1.50 -16.84 -6.17
CA GLU A 217 2.40 -17.14 -5.07
C GLU A 217 3.80 -17.33 -5.63
N MET A 218 4.79 -16.71 -4.98
CA MET A 218 6.17 -16.81 -5.43
C MET A 218 7.09 -17.16 -4.27
N TYR A 219 7.82 -18.25 -4.44
CA TYR A 219 8.99 -18.57 -3.63
C TYR A 219 10.19 -17.86 -4.23
N CYS A 220 10.92 -17.10 -3.42
CA CYS A 220 12.09 -16.34 -3.86
C CYS A 220 13.32 -16.67 -3.03
N SER A 221 14.42 -16.89 -3.74
CA SER A 221 15.77 -16.97 -3.21
C SER A 221 16.39 -15.56 -3.13
N MET A 222 17.53 -15.41 -2.46
CA MET A 222 18.19 -14.11 -2.28
C MET A 222 19.09 -13.75 -3.48
N ASN A 223 18.53 -13.76 -4.69
CA ASN A 223 19.24 -13.40 -5.92
C ASN A 223 18.37 -12.59 -6.90
N LYS A 224 19.02 -12.01 -7.90
CA LYS A 224 18.37 -11.13 -8.88
C LYS A 224 17.45 -11.86 -9.84
N GLU A 225 17.68 -13.15 -10.05
CA GLU A 225 16.85 -14.01 -10.90
C GLU A 225 15.40 -14.07 -10.40
N ALA A 226 15.17 -13.84 -9.10
CA ALA A 226 13.82 -13.70 -8.53
C ALA A 226 13.01 -12.60 -9.23
N ALA A 227 13.60 -11.47 -9.60
CA ALA A 227 12.88 -10.40 -10.30
C ALA A 227 12.45 -10.82 -11.72
N ILE A 228 13.30 -11.60 -12.40
CA ILE A 228 13.03 -12.13 -13.74
C ILE A 228 11.87 -13.10 -13.68
N VAL A 229 11.95 -14.09 -12.78
CA VAL A 229 10.88 -15.09 -12.57
C VAL A 229 9.56 -14.41 -12.20
N ALA A 230 9.59 -13.40 -11.34
CA ALA A 230 8.40 -12.64 -10.97
C ALA A 230 7.76 -11.96 -12.18
N TYR A 231 8.53 -11.19 -12.95
CA TYR A 231 8.00 -10.46 -14.10
C TYR A 231 7.51 -11.40 -15.19
N GLU A 232 8.30 -12.40 -15.58
CA GLU A 232 7.90 -13.34 -16.64
C GLU A 232 6.66 -14.13 -16.23
N GLY A 233 6.61 -14.65 -15.00
CA GLY A 233 5.48 -15.43 -14.49
C GLY A 233 4.17 -14.65 -14.39
N MET A 234 4.24 -13.35 -14.04
CA MET A 234 3.06 -12.48 -13.95
C MET A 234 2.59 -11.92 -15.31
N ASN A 235 3.28 -12.24 -16.40
CA ASN A 235 2.90 -11.85 -17.76
C ASN A 235 2.66 -13.05 -18.68
N VAL A 236 2.50 -14.26 -18.13
CA VAL A 236 2.08 -15.43 -18.90
C VAL A 236 0.58 -15.32 -19.17
N GLU A 237 0.19 -15.39 -20.46
CA GLU A 237 -1.21 -15.42 -20.92
C GLU A 237 -1.97 -16.66 -20.46
#